data_AF-A0A0A1STQ3-F1
#
_entry.id   AF-A0A0A1STQ3-F1
#
_cell.length_a   1.000
_cell.length_b   1.000
_cell.length_c   1.000
_cell.angle_alpha   90.00
_cell.angle_beta   90.00
_cell.angle_gamma   90.00
#
_symmetry.space_group_name_H-M   'P 1'
#
loop_
_entity.id
_entity.type
_entity.pdbx_description
1 polymer ?
#
loop_
_entity_poly.entity_id
_entity_poly.type
_entity_poly.pdbx_seq_one_letter_code
_entity_poly.pdbx_strand_id
1 'polypeptide(L)'
;MSAVVSEHIEAVRLLVDAGAAIETETSWGDSALTIAARNGLEEITNFLADKGAILPQGPAGRRASRAAPRRGYHQLVRRLTADYNRLAQQPLQRQTRSLLRNCQTLQRTMKAIVK
;
A
#
# COMPACT_ATOMS: atom_id res chain seq x y z
N MET A 1 -2.53 15.18 -4.62
CA MET A 1 -1.50 15.19 -5.69
C MET A 1 -0.79 16.52 -5.81
N SER A 2 -1.50 17.64 -6.03
CA SER A 2 -0.87 18.96 -6.21
C SER A 2 0.13 19.32 -5.10
N ALA A 3 -0.24 19.07 -3.83
CA ALA A 3 0.62 19.36 -2.67
C ALA A 3 1.96 18.58 -2.67
N VAL A 4 1.96 17.36 -3.22
CA VAL A 4 3.18 16.54 -3.35
C VAL A 4 4.07 17.08 -4.47
N VAL A 5 3.47 17.51 -5.59
CA VAL A 5 4.20 18.08 -6.72
C VAL A 5 4.86 19.42 -6.36
N SER A 6 4.21 20.20 -5.48
CA SER A 6 4.76 21.45 -4.96
C SER A 6 5.74 21.27 -3.80
N GLU A 7 6.08 20.03 -3.41
CA GLU A 7 7.03 19.70 -2.34
C GLU A 7 6.68 20.32 -0.96
N HIS A 8 5.39 20.60 -0.72
CA HIS A 8 4.93 21.25 0.52
C HIS A 8 4.46 20.21 1.54
N ILE A 9 5.36 19.79 2.44
CA ILE A 9 5.08 18.77 3.46
C ILE A 9 3.94 19.18 4.39
N GLU A 10 3.84 20.45 4.80
CA GLU A 10 2.78 20.96 5.68
C GLU A 10 1.41 20.84 5.00
N ALA A 11 1.33 21.15 3.71
CA ALA A 11 0.10 20.99 2.95
C ALA A 11 -0.28 19.51 2.81
N VAL A 12 0.71 18.63 2.60
CA VAL A 12 0.46 17.17 2.57
C VAL A 12 -0.03 16.67 3.94
N ARG A 13 0.58 17.11 5.03
CA ARG A 13 0.17 16.78 6.40
C ARG A 13 -1.26 17.20 6.69
N LEU A 14 -1.58 18.47 6.44
CA LEU A 14 -2.94 19.01 6.65
C LEU A 14 -3.98 18.26 5.83
N LEU A 15 -3.68 17.95 4.56
CA LEU A 15 -4.60 17.19 3.71
C LEU A 15 -4.82 15.77 4.23
N VAL A 16 -3.75 15.08 4.62
CA VAL A 16 -3.85 13.72 5.14
C VAL A 16 -4.58 13.69 6.48
N ASP A 17 -4.29 14.64 7.38
CA ASP A 17 -4.96 14.74 8.68
C ASP A 17 -6.43 15.16 8.54
N ALA A 18 -6.79 15.90 7.48
CA ALA A 18 -8.17 16.19 7.09
C ALA A 18 -8.91 14.98 6.46
N GLY A 19 -8.26 13.82 6.35
CA GLY A 19 -8.87 12.60 5.82
C GLY A 19 -8.80 12.48 4.30
N ALA A 20 -7.87 13.18 3.63
CA ALA A 20 -7.67 12.99 2.19
C ALA A 20 -7.33 11.52 1.88
N ALA A 21 -7.96 10.98 0.84
CA ALA A 21 -7.74 9.61 0.41
C ALA A 21 -6.32 9.42 -0.15
N ILE A 22 -5.46 8.78 0.65
CA ILE A 22 -4.04 8.55 0.39
C ILE A 22 -3.82 7.64 -0.83
N GLU A 23 -4.73 6.69 -1.03
CA GLU A 23 -4.71 5.69 -2.11
C GLU A 23 -5.32 6.19 -3.42
N THR A 24 -5.67 7.47 -3.52
CA THR A 24 -6.21 8.03 -4.77
C THR A 24 -5.16 7.93 -5.87
N GLU A 25 -5.55 7.51 -7.07
CA GLU A 25 -4.67 7.46 -8.24
C GLU A 25 -5.06 8.54 -9.26
N THR A 26 -4.05 9.03 -9.99
CA THR A 26 -4.28 9.86 -11.19
C THR A 26 -4.77 8.99 -12.36
N SER A 27 -5.19 9.62 -13.46
CA SER A 27 -5.53 8.92 -14.71
C SER A 27 -4.40 8.05 -15.28
N TRP A 28 -3.16 8.28 -14.84
CA TRP A 28 -1.97 7.51 -15.23
C TRP A 28 -1.61 6.39 -14.23
N GLY A 29 -2.45 6.17 -13.22
CA GLY A 29 -2.25 5.22 -12.13
C GLY A 29 -1.21 5.67 -11.10
N ASP A 30 -0.74 6.93 -11.14
CA ASP A 30 0.22 7.43 -10.15
C ASP A 30 -0.52 7.82 -8.87
N SER A 31 -0.14 7.21 -7.74
CA SER A 31 -0.55 7.61 -6.39
C SER A 31 0.31 8.75 -5.83
N ALA A 32 -0.11 9.34 -4.70
CA ALA A 32 0.64 10.42 -4.05
C ALA A 32 2.07 9.97 -3.67
N LEU A 33 2.17 8.74 -3.17
CA LEU A 33 3.44 8.10 -2.85
C LEU A 33 4.30 7.83 -4.10
N THR A 34 3.68 7.44 -5.21
CA THR A 34 4.41 7.22 -6.48
C THR A 34 5.07 8.50 -6.98
N ILE A 35 4.34 9.62 -6.91
CA ILE A 35 4.86 10.94 -7.31
C ILE A 35 6.00 11.37 -6.38
N ALA A 36 5.80 11.24 -5.06
CA ALA A 36 6.82 11.58 -4.06
C ALA A 36 8.10 10.76 -4.25
N ALA A 37 7.96 9.44 -4.44
CA ALA A 37 9.08 8.52 -4.65
C ALA A 37 9.80 8.77 -5.99
N ARG A 38 9.07 9.11 -7.05
CA ARG A 38 9.65 9.44 -8.37
C ARG A 38 10.48 10.73 -8.33
N ASN A 39 10.01 11.71 -7.57
CA ASN A 39 10.68 13.01 -7.43
C ASN A 39 11.77 12.98 -6.34
N GLY A 40 11.82 11.94 -5.51
CA GLY A 40 12.80 11.78 -4.44
C GLY A 40 12.53 12.68 -3.24
N LEU A 41 11.26 12.92 -2.93
CA LEU A 41 10.81 13.73 -1.79
C LEU A 41 10.81 12.86 -0.53
N GLU A 42 11.97 12.75 0.15
CA GLU A 42 12.15 11.88 1.33
C GLU A 42 11.00 11.99 2.32
N GLU A 43 10.77 13.23 2.75
CA GLU A 43 9.98 13.53 3.92
C GLU A 43 8.51 13.25 3.64
N ILE A 44 8.05 13.61 2.45
CA ILE A 44 6.71 13.32 1.97
C ILE A 44 6.54 11.82 1.74
N THR A 45 7.54 11.13 1.20
CA THR A 45 7.47 9.69 0.94
C THR A 45 7.40 8.91 2.26
N ASN A 46 8.22 9.28 3.24
CA ASN A 46 8.22 8.69 4.58
C ASN A 46 6.91 8.97 5.30
N PHE A 47 6.43 10.21 5.28
CA PHE A 47 5.15 10.57 5.91
C PHE A 47 3.96 9.81 5.31
N LEU A 48 3.89 9.72 3.97
CA LEU A 48 2.84 8.95 3.31
C LEU A 48 2.94 7.46 3.63
N ALA A 49 4.16 6.90 3.63
CA ALA A 49 4.39 5.51 3.99
C ALA A 49 3.99 5.20 5.44
N ASP A 50 4.33 6.09 6.39
CA ASP A 50 3.96 5.97 7.81
C ASP A 50 2.44 6.02 8.01
N LYS A 51 1.73 6.76 7.15
CA LYS A 51 0.27 6.82 7.12
C LYS A 51 -0.37 5.63 6.38
N GLY A 52 0.43 4.66 5.94
CA GLY A 52 -0.03 3.42 5.32
C GLY A 52 -0.17 3.47 3.79
N ALA A 53 0.36 4.51 3.12
CA ALA A 53 0.36 4.58 1.67
C ALA A 53 1.18 3.43 1.06
N ILE A 54 0.66 2.79 0.02
CA ILE A 54 1.37 1.71 -0.68
C ILE A 54 1.62 2.09 -2.14
N LEU A 55 2.67 1.49 -2.74
CA LEU A 55 2.93 1.63 -4.16
C LEU A 55 2.05 0.68 -4.98
N PRO A 56 1.42 1.16 -6.07
CA PRO A 56 0.59 0.33 -6.91
C PRO A 56 1.41 -0.73 -7.68
N GLN A 57 0.89 -1.94 -7.90
CA GLN A 57 1.59 -3.01 -8.66
C GLN A 57 1.77 -2.69 -10.14
N GLY A 58 1.08 -1.65 -10.62
CA GLY A 58 1.04 -1.24 -12.00
C GLY A 58 2.35 -0.60 -12.52
N PRO A 59 2.31 -0.09 -13.75
CA PRO A 59 3.42 0.65 -14.34
C PRO A 59 3.92 1.80 -13.44
N ALA A 60 3.01 2.45 -12.70
CA ALA A 60 3.30 3.51 -11.74
C ALA A 60 4.28 3.09 -10.64
N GLY A 61 3.99 2.04 -9.87
CA GLY A 61 4.91 1.57 -8.82
C GLY A 61 6.24 1.08 -9.39
N ARG A 62 6.23 0.42 -10.55
CA ARG A 62 7.47 0.02 -11.25
C ARG A 62 8.32 1.21 -11.69
N ARG A 63 7.69 2.33 -12.07
CA ARG A 63 8.40 3.57 -12.40
C ARG A 63 9.01 4.18 -11.14
N ALA A 64 8.26 4.29 -10.05
CA ALA A 64 8.77 4.78 -8.78
C ALA A 64 9.97 3.96 -8.30
N SER A 65 9.90 2.62 -8.36
CA SER A 65 11.02 1.74 -7.98
C SER A 65 12.25 1.90 -8.86
N ARG A 66 12.06 2.18 -10.15
CA ARG A 66 13.18 2.43 -11.08
C ARG A 66 13.75 3.84 -10.99
N ALA A 67 12.98 4.81 -10.48
CA ALA A 67 13.39 6.22 -10.33
C ALA A 67 14.02 6.53 -8.95
N ALA A 68 13.68 5.74 -7.92
CA ALA A 68 14.32 5.73 -6.61
C ALA A 68 15.88 5.68 -6.61
N PRO A 69 16.59 5.17 -7.64
CA PRO A 69 18.02 4.98 -7.56
C PRO A 69 18.92 6.16 -7.38
N ARG A 70 18.47 7.34 -7.77
CA ARG A 70 19.33 8.51 -7.79
C ARG A 70 19.53 9.17 -6.43
N ARG A 71 18.78 8.76 -5.39
CA ARG A 71 18.70 9.52 -4.12
C ARG A 71 18.61 8.70 -2.82
N GLY A 72 18.90 7.39 -2.82
CA GLY A 72 18.95 6.59 -1.58
C GLY A 72 17.62 5.97 -1.11
N TYR A 73 16.48 6.34 -1.72
CA TYR A 73 15.13 5.81 -1.39
C TYR A 73 14.86 4.37 -1.79
N HIS A 74 15.83 3.70 -2.40
CA HIS A 74 15.74 2.33 -2.87
C HIS A 74 15.21 1.35 -1.82
N GLN A 75 15.68 1.49 -0.58
CA GLN A 75 15.32 0.56 0.49
C GLN A 75 13.85 0.73 0.89
N LEU A 76 13.38 1.97 0.99
CA LEU A 76 12.00 2.28 1.32
C LEU A 76 11.05 1.81 0.19
N VAL A 77 11.35 2.15 -1.05
CA VAL A 77 10.53 1.77 -2.21
C VAL A 77 10.54 0.25 -2.42
N ARG A 78 11.68 -0.42 -2.23
CA ARG A 78 11.74 -1.90 -2.26
C ARG A 78 10.95 -2.51 -1.12
N ARG A 79 10.99 -1.98 0.10
CA ARG A 79 10.17 -2.46 1.23
C ARG A 79 8.69 -2.30 0.91
N LEU A 80 8.25 -1.11 0.51
CA LEU A 80 6.85 -0.85 0.15
C LEU A 80 6.36 -1.76 -0.99
N THR A 81 7.21 -2.05 -1.97
CA THR A 81 6.87 -2.98 -3.07
C THR A 81 6.92 -4.46 -2.64
N ALA A 82 7.91 -4.86 -1.84
CA ALA A 82 8.14 -6.24 -1.43
C ALA A 82 7.21 -6.68 -0.30
N ASP A 83 6.97 -5.82 0.68
CA ASP A 83 5.96 -6.02 1.73
C ASP A 83 4.58 -6.10 1.10
N TYR A 84 4.30 -5.26 0.09
CA TYR A 84 3.06 -5.39 -0.65
C TYR A 84 2.99 -6.68 -1.48
N ASN A 85 4.04 -7.08 -2.20
CA ASN A 85 4.07 -8.38 -2.86
C ASN A 85 3.91 -9.52 -1.85
N ARG A 86 4.45 -9.42 -0.64
CA ARG A 86 4.27 -10.39 0.44
C ARG A 86 2.86 -10.36 1.03
N LEU A 87 2.19 -9.21 1.11
CA LEU A 87 0.81 -9.07 1.56
C LEU A 87 -0.18 -9.54 0.49
N ALA A 88 0.09 -9.24 -0.78
CA ALA A 88 -0.69 -9.66 -1.94
C ALA A 88 -0.47 -11.13 -2.30
N GLN A 89 0.74 -11.66 -2.11
CA GLN A 89 1.05 -13.10 -2.26
C GLN A 89 0.85 -13.88 -0.98
N GLN A 90 0.57 -13.24 0.17
CA GLN A 90 -0.11 -13.93 1.25
C GLN A 90 -1.48 -14.26 0.69
N PRO A 91 -1.73 -15.53 0.30
CA PRO A 91 -3.05 -15.85 -0.16
C PRO A 91 -3.94 -15.64 1.07
N LEU A 92 -5.21 -15.34 0.85
CA LEU A 92 -6.27 -15.44 1.85
C LEU A 92 -6.20 -16.73 2.71
N GLN A 93 -5.35 -17.72 2.38
CA GLN A 93 -4.93 -18.92 3.11
C GLN A 93 -4.64 -18.76 4.61
N ARG A 94 -4.03 -17.68 5.12
CA ARG A 94 -3.82 -17.57 6.58
C ARG A 94 -5.12 -17.23 7.31
N GLN A 95 -5.90 -16.30 6.77
CA GLN A 95 -7.24 -16.00 7.26
C GLN A 95 -8.18 -17.21 7.08
N THR A 96 -8.13 -17.90 5.94
CA THR A 96 -8.92 -19.11 5.71
C THR A 96 -8.45 -20.30 6.52
N ARG A 97 -7.17 -20.49 6.88
CA ARG A 97 -6.75 -21.58 7.78
C ARG A 97 -7.20 -21.36 9.22
N SER A 98 -7.27 -20.10 9.65
CA SER A 98 -7.85 -19.73 10.95
C SER A 98 -9.38 -19.90 10.93
N LEU A 99 -10.05 -19.42 9.88
CA LEU A 99 -11.49 -19.57 9.66
C LEU A 99 -11.91 -21.04 9.39
N LEU A 100 -11.11 -21.84 8.70
CA LEU A 100 -11.35 -23.26 8.42
C LEU A 100 -11.20 -24.12 9.68
N ARG A 101 -10.27 -23.80 10.59
CA ARG A 101 -10.19 -24.48 11.89
C ARG A 101 -11.43 -24.23 12.73
N ASN A 102 -11.95 -23.01 12.70
CA ASN A 102 -13.19 -22.66 13.40
C ASN A 102 -14.46 -23.12 12.65
N CYS A 103 -14.38 -23.37 11.33
CA CYS A 103 -15.50 -23.91 10.54
C CYS A 103 -15.55 -25.45 10.50
N GLN A 104 -14.51 -26.18 10.88
CA GLN A 104 -14.54 -27.65 10.93
C GLN A 104 -15.49 -28.19 12.02
N THR A 105 -15.73 -27.43 13.08
CA THR A 105 -16.77 -27.69 14.09
C THR A 105 -18.17 -27.41 13.53
N LEU A 106 -18.35 -26.30 12.80
CA LEU A 106 -19.62 -25.96 12.12
C LEU A 106 -20.00 -26.96 11.00
N GLN A 107 -19.05 -27.44 10.21
CA GLN A 107 -19.32 -28.47 9.19
C GLN A 107 -19.75 -29.81 9.80
N ARG A 108 -19.25 -30.15 10.99
CA ARG A 108 -19.65 -31.38 11.71
C ARG A 108 -21.04 -31.24 12.35
N THR A 109 -21.36 -30.10 12.94
CA THR A 109 -22.70 -29.87 13.51
C THR A 109 -23.76 -29.73 12.41
N MET A 110 -23.45 -29.09 11.27
CA MET A 110 -24.38 -29.01 10.13
C MET A 110 -24.62 -30.37 9.45
N LYS A 111 -23.63 -31.27 9.37
CA LYS A 111 -23.83 -32.64 8.86
C LYS A 111 -24.64 -33.54 9.80
N ALA A 112 -24.68 -33.25 11.10
CA ALA A 112 -25.48 -33.99 12.07
C ALA A 112 -26.96 -33.56 12.11
N ILE A 113 -27.27 -32.34 11.64
CA ILE A 113 -28.65 -31.82 11.59
C ILE A 113 -29.40 -32.28 10.31
N VAL A 114 -28.68 -32.80 9.30
CA VAL A 114 -29.25 -33.27 8.02
C VAL A 114 -29.25 -34.81 7.93
N LYS A 115 -29.37 -35.51 9.06
CA LYS A 115 -29.68 -36.95 9.10
C LYS A 115 -30.89 -37.23 9.95
#